data_AF-A0A3S3RHX3-F1
#
_entry.id   AF-A0A3S3RHX3-F1
#
_cell.length_a   1.000
_cell.length_b   1.000
_cell.length_c   1.000
_cell.angle_alpha   90.00
_cell.angle_beta   90.00
_cell.angle_gamma   90.00
#
_symmetry.space_group_name_H-M   'P 1'
#
loop_
_entity.id
_entity.type
_entity.pdbx_description
1 polymer ?
#
loop_
_entity_poly.entity_id
_entity_poly.type
_entity_poly.pdbx_seq_one_letter_code
_entity_poly.pdbx_strand_id
1 'polypeptide(L)' 'METVGKLLAQQHVIFSNSQIDPDIRRAAERAIDTTRKAFSENESYCQAQEVLQAYQAKCNEDFHFRDGEVNYFGRGDI' A
#
# COMPACT_ATOMS: atom_id res chain seq x y z
N MET A 1 -5.09 18.31 -7.13
CA MET A 1 -4.24 17.38 -6.38
C MET A 1 -5.11 16.54 -5.47
N GLU A 2 -4.96 15.23 -5.49
CA GLU A 2 -5.54 14.38 -4.44
C GLU A 2 -4.69 14.51 -3.16
N THR A 3 -5.34 14.47 -2.00
CA THR A 3 -4.65 14.53 -0.71
C THR A 3 -4.13 13.15 -0.33
N VAL A 4 -3.05 13.09 0.45
CA VAL A 4 -2.52 11.82 0.99
C VAL A 4 -3.58 10.96 1.69
N GLY A 5 -4.54 11.58 2.38
CA GLY A 5 -5.65 10.86 3.00
C GLY A 5 -6.57 10.14 2.00
N LYS A 6 -6.87 10.77 0.86
CA LYS A 6 -7.67 10.13 -0.22
C LYS A 6 -6.91 8.97 -0.86
N LEU A 7 -5.62 9.18 -1.13
CA LEU A 7 -4.76 8.15 -1.73
C LEU A 7 -4.59 6.94 -0.78
N LEU A 8 -4.41 7.18 0.52
CA LEU A 8 -4.35 6.12 1.54
C LEU A 8 -5.67 5.35 1.63
N ALA A 9 -6.81 6.05 1.59
CA ALA A 9 -8.11 5.39 1.60
C ALA A 9 -8.28 4.44 0.40
N GLN A 10 -7.83 4.84 -0.80
CA GLN A 10 -7.85 3.97 -1.98
C GLN A 10 -7.00 2.71 -1.78
N GLN A 11 -5.79 2.83 -1.21
CA GLN A 11 -4.95 1.66 -0.94
C GLN A 11 -5.59 0.74 0.10
N HIS A 12 -6.21 1.29 1.14
CA HIS A 12 -6.93 0.50 2.14
C HIS A 12 -8.10 -0.29 1.53
N VAL A 13 -8.84 0.32 0.60
CA VAL A 13 -9.91 -0.38 -0.14
C VAL A 13 -9.32 -1.55 -0.92
N ILE A 14 -8.22 -1.35 -1.67
CA ILE A 14 -7.56 -2.41 -2.43
C ILE A 14 -7.10 -3.55 -1.52
N PHE A 15 -6.35 -3.23 -0.46
CA PHE A 15 -5.82 -4.22 0.49
C PHE A 15 -6.93 -5.06 1.15
N SER A 16 -8.03 -4.42 1.52
CA SER A 16 -9.17 -5.06 2.20
C SER A 16 -10.01 -5.95 1.29
N ASN A 17 -9.96 -5.78 -0.03
CA ASN A 17 -10.80 -6.51 -0.96
C ASN A 17 -10.22 -7.88 -1.29
N SER A 18 -10.82 -8.94 -0.75
CA SER A 18 -10.39 -10.33 -0.97
C SER A 18 -10.56 -10.85 -2.40
N GLN A 19 -11.33 -10.14 -3.24
CA GLN A 19 -11.53 -10.48 -4.64
C GLN A 19 -10.42 -9.92 -5.55
N ILE A 20 -9.56 -9.04 -5.03
CA ILE A 20 -8.41 -8.51 -5.77
C ILE A 20 -7.25 -9.50 -5.69
N ASP A 21 -6.47 -9.56 -6.76
CA ASP A 21 -5.26 -10.36 -6.85
C ASP A 21 -4.33 -10.15 -5.63
N PRO A 22 -3.84 -11.23 -4.99
CA PRO A 22 -2.94 -11.14 -3.84
C PRO A 22 -1.72 -10.23 -4.03
N ASP A 23 -1.15 -10.17 -5.23
CA ASP A 23 0.03 -9.36 -5.49
C ASP A 23 -0.32 -7.87 -5.54
N ILE A 24 -1.50 -7.53 -6.08
CA ILE A 24 -2.03 -6.16 -6.05
C ILE A 24 -2.36 -5.75 -4.60
N ARG A 25 -2.92 -6.66 -3.81
CA ARG A 25 -3.18 -6.42 -2.38
C ARG A 25 -1.88 -6.20 -1.60
N ARG A 26 -0.83 -6.98 -1.89
CA ARG A 26 0.50 -6.81 -1.30
C ARG A 26 1.14 -5.48 -1.69
N ALA A 27 1.00 -5.05 -2.94
CA ALA A 27 1.44 -3.72 -3.36
C ALA A 27 0.73 -2.61 -2.57
N ALA A 28 -0.58 -2.74 -2.36
CA ALA A 28 -1.34 -1.78 -1.57
C ALA A 28 -0.90 -1.74 -0.09
N GLU A 29 -0.64 -2.91 0.51
CA GLU A 29 -0.08 -3.02 1.87
C GLU A 29 1.26 -2.28 1.99
N ARG A 30 2.20 -2.56 1.07
CA ARG A 30 3.50 -1.89 1.03
C ARG A 30 3.38 -0.37 0.86
N ALA A 31 2.46 0.08 0.02
CA ALA A 31 2.20 1.50 -0.18
C ALA A 31 1.73 2.16 1.12
N ILE A 32 0.80 1.52 1.84
CA ILE A 32 0.31 1.99 3.14
C ILE A 32 1.45 2.07 4.15
N ASP A 33 2.22 1.01 4.31
CA ASP A 33 3.29 0.94 5.32
C ASP A 33 4.43 1.92 5.03
N THR A 34 4.84 2.04 3.77
CA THR A 34 5.89 3.00 3.38
C THR A 34 5.42 4.44 3.60
N THR A 35 4.15 4.73 3.32
CA THR A 35 3.57 6.06 3.56
C THR A 35 3.50 6.39 5.05
N ARG A 36 3.06 5.43 5.88
CA ARG A 36 3.02 5.58 7.35
C ARG A 36 4.41 5.78 7.92
N LYS A 37 5.39 5.02 7.43
CA LYS A 37 6.79 5.16 7.83
C LYS A 37 7.32 6.56 7.49
N ALA A 38 7.14 7.01 6.25
CA ALA A 38 7.57 8.34 5.82
C ALA A 38 6.95 9.46 6.68
N PHE A 39 5.67 9.33 7.02
CA PHE A 39 5.02 10.26 7.94
C PHE A 39 5.61 10.18 9.36
N SER A 40 5.83 8.98 9.90
CA SER A 40 6.38 8.82 11.26
C SER A 40 7.82 9.36 11.40
N GLU A 41 8.61 9.29 10.33
CA GLU A 41 10.00 9.74 10.34
C GLU A 41 10.15 11.26 10.15
N ASN A 42 9.21 11.89 9.45
CA ASN A 42 9.36 13.28 9.04
C ASN A 42 8.22 14.21 9.50
N GLU A 43 7.15 13.66 10.06
CA GLU A 43 5.93 14.38 10.47
C GLU A 43 5.31 15.24 9.34
N SER A 44 5.58 14.86 8.08
CA SER A 44 5.26 15.65 6.89
C SER A 44 4.27 14.92 5.99
N TYR A 45 3.07 15.50 5.85
CA TYR A 45 2.06 15.01 4.91
C TYR A 45 2.49 15.12 3.44
N CYS A 46 3.33 16.11 3.09
CA CYS A 46 3.83 16.27 1.72
C CYS A 46 4.76 15.13 1.34
N GLN A 47 5.70 14.77 2.21
CA GLN A 47 6.62 13.66 1.94
C GLN A 47 5.90 12.31 1.94
N ALA A 48 4.93 12.12 2.84
CA ALA A 48 4.06 10.94 2.80
C ALA A 48 3.31 10.83 1.46
N GLN A 49 2.82 11.96 0.94
CA GLN A 49 2.15 11.99 -0.36
C GLN A 49 3.09 11.66 -1.53
N GLU A 50 4.30 12.23 -1.54
CA GLU A 50 5.32 11.97 -2.57
C GLU A 50 5.70 10.48 -2.62
N VAL A 51 5.91 9.87 -1.46
CA VAL A 51 6.23 8.44 -1.35
C VAL A 51 5.08 7.57 -1.88
N LEU A 52 3.84 7.89 -1.50
CA LEU A 52 2.67 7.14 -1.97
C LEU A 52 2.47 7.24 -3.49
N GLN A 53 2.64 8.44 -4.06
CA GLN A 53 2.54 8.66 -5.49
C GLN A 53 3.68 8.00 -6.27
N ALA A 54 4.91 8.01 -5.73
CA ALA A 54 6.04 7.32 -6.32
C ALA A 54 5.84 5.80 -6.34
N TYR A 55 5.16 5.24 -5.33
CA TYR A 55 4.84 3.81 -5.27
C TYR A 55 3.82 3.42 -6.35
N GLN A 56 2.77 4.23 -6.56
CA GLN A 56 1.79 4.01 -7.63
C GLN A 56 2.42 4.03 -9.03
N ALA A 57 3.51 4.78 -9.23
CA ALA A 57 4.22 4.85 -10.51
C ALA A 57 5.18 3.67 -10.77
N LYS A 58 5.49 2.86 -9.75
CA LYS A 58 6.56 1.83 -9.79
C LYS A 58 6.07 0.38 -9.69
N CYS A 59 4.79 0.09 -9.96
CA CYS A 59 4.28 -1.30 -9.96
C CYS A 59 4.93 -2.16 -11.07
N ASN A 60 6.16 -2.61 -10.82
CA ASN A 60 6.98 -3.59 -11.55
C ASN A 60 8.15 -4.04 -10.64
N GLU A 61 7.94 -4.17 -9.33
CA GLU A 61 8.96 -4.75 -8.44
C GLU A 61 8.76 -6.26 -8.30
N ASP A 62 9.85 -7.02 -8.37
CA ASP A 62 9.87 -8.44 -8.05
C ASP A 62 9.36 -8.64 -6.61
N PHE A 63 8.23 -9.35 -6.48
CA PHE A 63 7.57 -9.58 -5.20
C PHE A 63 8.31 -10.67 -4.39
N HIS A 64 9.37 -10.28 -3.70
CA HIS A 64 9.91 -11.06 -2.59
C HIS A 64 9.17 -10.69 -1.30
N PHE A 65 8.72 -11.69 -0.52
CA PHE A 65 8.06 -11.48 0.77
C PHE A 65 8.95 -10.68 1.73
N ARG A 66 8.35 -9.75 2.49
CA ARG A 66 9.03 -9.00 3.57
C ARG A 66 8.43 -9.37 4.93
N ASP A 67 9.26 -9.36 5.97
CA ASP A 67 8.79 -9.57 7.35
C ASP A 67 7.74 -8.51 7.73
N GLY A 68 6.64 -8.97 8.33
CA GLY A 68 5.52 -8.12 8.74
C GLY A 68 4.39 -8.00 7.71
N GLU A 69 4.59 -8.48 6.48
CA GLU A 69 3.54 -8.50 5.45
C GLU A 69 2.53 -9.63 5.67
N VAL A 70 1.32 -9.44 5.14
CA VAL A 70 0.33 -10.51 5.05
C VAL A 70 0.86 -11.62 4.14
N ASN A 71 1.18 -12.76 4.76
CA ASN A 71 1.75 -13.93 4.08
C ASN A 71 0.71 -14.86 3.43
N TYR A 72 -0.58 -14.65 3.72
CA TYR A 72 -1.67 -15.41 3.13
C TYR A 72 -2.90 -14.54 2.97
N PHE A 73 -3.30 -14.33 1.72
CA PHE A 73 -4.44 -13.48 1.39
C PHE A 73 -5.77 -14.23 1.30
N GLY A 74 -5.74 -15.58 1.32
CA GLY A 74 -6.92 -16.45 1.21
C GLY A 74 -7.67 -16.33 -0.11
N ARG A 75 -8.22 -17.44 -0.62
CA ARG A 75 -9.41 -17.34 -1.47
C ARG A 75 -10.60 -17.22 -0.53
N GLY A 76 -11.40 -16.19 -0.70
CA GLY A 76 -12.69 -16.11 -0.02
C GLY A 76 -13.59 -17.21 -0.55
N ASP A 77 -13.68 -18.32 0.19
CA ASP A 77 -14.70 -19.36 -0.01
C ASP A 77 -15.64 -19.34 1.19
N ILE A 78 -16.76 -18.60 1.07
CA ILE A 78 -18.10 -18.96 1.55
C ILE A 78 -19.12 -18.37 0.57
#